data_AF-T1CGB1-F1
#
_entry.id   AF-T1CGB1-F1
#
_cell.length_a   1.000
_cell.length_b   1.000
_cell.length_c   1.000
_cell.angle_alpha   90.00
_cell.angle_beta   90.00
_cell.angle_gamma   90.00
#
_symmetry.space_group_name_H-M   'P 1'
#
loop_
_entity.id
_entity.type
_entity.pdbx_description
1 polymer ?
#
loop_
_entity_poly.entity_id
_entity_poly.type
_entity_poly.pdbx_seq_one_letter_code
_entity_poly.pdbx_strand_id
1 'polypeptide(L)' 'ALRASLCIGAYAGDGAQVGLCRLVSDFTIFCYVSDVYVLEAHRGRGVSKAMMAAAMGIRDCRV' A
#
# COMPACT_ATOMS: atom_id res chain seq x y z
N ALA A 1 9.14 12.92 -5.35
CA ALA A 1 7.85 12.66 -4.68
C ALA A 1 7.91 11.50 -3.67
N LEU A 2 8.60 10.38 -3.95
CA LEU A 2 8.63 9.19 -3.08
C LEU A 2 9.16 9.41 -1.64
N ARG A 3 10.07 10.38 -1.43
CA ARG A 3 10.69 10.64 -0.10
C ARG A 3 9.72 11.07 1.01
N ALA A 4 8.53 11.55 0.65
CA ALA A 4 7.50 11.97 1.60
C ALA A 4 6.23 11.10 1.51
N SER A 5 6.33 9.88 0.97
CA SER A 5 5.21 8.95 0.87
C SER A 5 5.49 7.69 1.67
N LEU A 6 4.48 7.19 2.39
CA LEU A 6 4.55 5.90 3.03
C LEU A 6 4.15 4.83 2.00
N CYS A 7 5.01 3.83 1.81
CA CYS A 7 4.83 2.81 0.76
C CYS A 7 4.68 1.42 1.39
N ILE A 8 3.62 0.72 1.00
CA ILE A 8 3.37 -0.66 1.38
C ILE A 8 3.64 -1.53 0.17
N GLY A 9 4.67 -2.38 0.26
CA GLY A 9 5.01 -3.36 -0.77
C GLY A 9 4.41 -4.73 -0.43
N ALA A 10 3.84 -5.40 -1.43
CA ALA A 10 3.51 -6.81 -1.33
C ALA A 10 4.64 -7.64 -1.96
N TYR A 11 5.14 -8.63 -1.23
CA TYR A 11 6.23 -9.50 -1.67
C TYR A 11 5.76 -10.96 -1.73
N ALA A 12 6.14 -11.68 -2.77
CA ALA A 12 5.92 -13.12 -2.87
C ALA A 12 6.92 -13.89 -2.01
N GLY A 13 6.71 -15.20 -1.86
CA GLY A 13 7.54 -16.06 -0.99
C GLY A 13 9.01 -16.15 -1.40
N ASP A 14 9.31 -15.87 -2.67
CA ASP A 14 10.68 -15.77 -3.21
C ASP A 14 11.31 -14.38 -2.99
N GLY A 15 10.60 -13.46 -2.35
CA GLY A 15 11.04 -12.09 -2.11
C GLY A 15 10.79 -11.12 -3.27
N ALA A 16 10.17 -11.55 -4.37
CA ALA A 16 9.84 -10.65 -5.47
C ALA A 16 8.71 -9.69 -5.08
N GLN A 17 8.85 -8.39 -5.41
CA GLN A 17 7.76 -7.43 -5.20
C GLN A 17 6.67 -7.62 -6.25
N VAL A 18 5.45 -7.87 -5.80
CA VAL A 18 4.29 -8.17 -6.66
C VAL A 18 3.17 -7.15 -6.55
N GLY A 19 3.32 -6.14 -5.69
CA GLY A 19 2.38 -5.03 -5.57
C GLY A 19 2.94 -3.86 -4.77
N LEU A 20 2.25 -2.73 -4.91
CA LEU A 20 2.53 -1.49 -4.21
C LEU A 20 1.21 -0.81 -3.84
N CYS A 21 1.20 -0.14 -2.69
CA CYS A 21 0.23 0.88 -2.31
C CYS A 21 1.00 2.06 -1.73
N ARG A 22 0.77 3.27 -2.25
CA ARG A 22 1.45 4.49 -1.80
C ARG A 22 0.48 5.44 -1.12
N LEU A 23 0.84 5.87 0.07
CA LEU A 23 0.08 6.79 0.90
C LEU A 23 0.83 8.13 0.96
N VAL A 24 0.13 9.20 0.62
CA VAL A 24 0.61 10.57 0.81
C VAL A 24 -0.21 11.16 1.95
N SER A 25 0.43 11.41 3.07
CA SER A 25 -0.24 11.91 4.27
C SER A 25 0.50 13.11 4.82
N ASP A 26 -0.24 14.01 5.45
CA ASP A 26 0.31 15.04 6.32
C ASP A 26 0.64 14.52 7.73
N PHE A 27 0.39 13.22 7.98
CA PHE A 27 0.57 12.51 9.25
C PHE A 27 -0.22 13.11 10.41
N THR A 28 -1.31 13.85 10.12
CA THR A 28 -2.11 14.51 11.17
C THR A 28 -3.61 14.36 10.95
N ILE A 29 -4.12 14.63 9.74
CA ILE A 29 -5.58 14.74 9.50
C ILE A 29 -6.03 13.87 8.34
N PHE A 30 -5.21 13.72 7.29
CA PHE A 30 -5.66 13.01 6.10
C PHE A 30 -4.54 12.22 5.41
N CYS A 31 -4.99 11.31 4.54
CA CYS A 31 -4.12 10.39 3.84
C CYS A 31 -4.71 10.07 2.47
N TYR A 32 -3.97 10.38 1.40
CA TYR A 32 -4.34 10.06 0.03
C TYR A 32 -3.71 8.75 -0.42
N VAL A 33 -4.55 7.85 -0.92
CA VAL A 33 -4.11 6.55 -1.47
C VAL A 33 -3.86 6.71 -2.96
N SER A 34 -2.68 6.27 -3.41
CA SER A 34 -2.20 6.39 -4.78
C SER A 34 -1.40 5.16 -5.21
N ASP A 35 -1.26 4.99 -6.53
CA ASP A 35 -0.37 3.99 -7.15
C ASP A 35 -0.59 2.56 -6.66
N VAL A 36 -1.85 2.19 -6.39
CA VAL A 36 -2.20 0.84 -5.96
C VAL A 36 -2.22 -0.09 -7.15
N TYR A 37 -1.26 -1.03 -7.19
CA TYR A 37 -1.24 -2.06 -8.22
C TYR A 37 -0.83 -3.43 -7.67
N VAL A 38 -1.27 -4.46 -8.39
CA VAL A 38 -0.85 -5.86 -8.20
C VAL A 38 -0.50 -6.41 -9.58
N LEU A 39 0.66 -7.07 -9.69
CA LEU A 39 1.07 -7.76 -10.91
C LEU A 39 0.00 -8.77 -11.31
N GLU A 40 -0.26 -8.89 -12.61
CA GLU A 40 -1.40 -9.65 -13.14
C GLU A 40 -1.46 -11.09 -12.63
N ALA A 41 -0.32 -11.78 -12.59
CA ALA A 41 -0.19 -13.15 -12.09
C ALA A 41 -0.55 -13.32 -10.59
N HIS A 42 -0.65 -12.23 -9.84
CA HIS A 42 -0.95 -12.23 -8.40
C HIS A 42 -2.33 -11.62 -8.08
N ARG A 43 -3.10 -11.21 -9.10
CA ARG A 43 -4.47 -10.70 -8.92
C ARG A 43 -5.44 -11.80 -8.50
N GLY A 44 -6.61 -11.41 -7.98
CA GLY A 44 -7.63 -12.35 -7.50
C GLY A 44 -7.32 -13.03 -6.15
N ARG A 45 -6.12 -12.85 -5.60
CA ARG A 45 -5.65 -13.50 -4.36
C ARG A 45 -5.80 -12.64 -3.10
N GLY A 46 -6.52 -11.52 -3.18
CA GLY A 46 -6.73 -10.60 -2.05
C GLY A 46 -5.54 -9.69 -1.72
N VAL A 47 -4.47 -9.67 -2.54
CA VAL A 47 -3.25 -8.89 -2.29
C VAL A 47 -3.53 -7.39 -2.09
N SER A 48 -4.36 -6.78 -2.94
CA SER A 48 -4.73 -5.36 -2.79
C SER A 48 -5.51 -5.10 -1.50
N LYS A 49 -6.42 -6.01 -1.11
CA LYS A 49 -7.16 -5.90 0.15
C LYS A 49 -6.23 -5.97 1.36
N ALA A 50 -5.23 -6.86 1.32
CA ALA A 50 -4.23 -6.97 2.39
C ALA A 50 -3.39 -5.69 2.51
N MET A 51 -2.94 -5.12 1.37
CA MET A 51 -2.23 -3.83 1.38
C MET A 51 -3.10 -2.69 1.92
N MET A 52 -4.38 -2.64 1.55
CA MET A 52 -5.31 -1.63 2.06
C MET A 52 -5.63 -1.81 3.55
N ALA A 53 -5.73 -3.04 4.03
CA ALA A 53 -5.90 -3.32 5.46
C ALA A 53 -4.67 -2.86 6.26
N ALA A 54 -3.47 -3.13 5.74
CA ALA A 54 -2.23 -2.61 6.34
C ALA A 54 -2.20 -1.07 6.33
N ALA A 55 -2.67 -0.43 5.24
CA ALA A 55 -2.76 1.02 5.15
C ALA A 55 -3.69 1.63 6.21
N MET A 56 -4.90 1.06 6.38
CA MET A 56 -5.87 1.53 7.38
C MET A 56 -5.42 1.27 8.83
N GLY A 57 -4.49 0.35 9.05
CA GLY A 57 -3.90 0.09 10.36
C GLY A 57 -2.85 1.12 10.79
N ILE A 58 -2.46 2.05 9.92
CA ILE A 58 -1.47 3.09 10.24
C ILE A 58 -2.12 4.14 11.12
N ARG A 59 -1.58 4.34 12.33
CA ARG A 59 -2.12 5.23 13.36
C ARG A 59 -2.39 6.65 12.86
N ASP A 60 -1.58 7.11 11.90
CA ASP A 60 -1.61 8.47 11.39
C ASP A 60 -2.45 8.62 10.10
N CYS A 61 -2.97 7.52 9.53
CA CYS A 61 -3.92 7.50 8.43
C CYS A 61 -5.27 6.95 8.91
N ARG A 62 -6.05 7.77 9.65
CA ARG A 62 -7.48 7.53 9.83
C ARG A 62 -8.20 7.97 8.55
N VAL A 63 -8.54 7.02 7.70
CA VAL A 63 -9.43 7.24 6.54
C VAL A 63 -10.87 7.35 7.00
#